data_AF-A0AB33KYP4-F1
#
_entry.id   AF-A0AB33KYP4-F1
#
_cell.length_a   1.000
_cell.length_b   1.000
_cell.length_c   1.000
_cell.angle_alpha   90.00
_cell.angle_beta   90.00
_cell.angle_gamma   90.00
#
_symmetry.space_group_name_H-M   'P 1'
#
loop_
_entity.id
_entity.type
_entity.pdbx_description
1 polymer ?
#
loop_
_entity_poly.entity_id
_entity_poly.type
_entity_poly.pdbx_seq_one_letter_code
_entity_poly.pdbx_strand_id
1 'polypeptide(L)'
;MEENQYLCNFSHTFLLENFSEIKKFKEIQNCFYYIDFEKKFDKAKEIEPDINIESFFGRENEFESNFDLIDDFIKPNINLISENELKRFIIEVKERSLFTKQQKEGFSLFVNDYLEKNREKIKLVDFLNDNIKKDIYSQIGIIKSKLKKYIANPYPNLRRKLEFNWNKTDIEALFYLLKKNKILNNPTSADIGNIIDSSFKYLKDREYEDIINSRKDITDFENEKGLTKAILRLKEAFTNEDFYNH
;
A
#
# COMPACT_ATOMS: atom_id res chain seq x y z
N MET A 1 -21.79 -8.38 -26.36
CA MET A 1 -20.34 -8.33 -26.57
C MET A 1 -19.80 -7.41 -25.51
N GLU A 2 -19.34 -7.98 -24.41
CA GLU A 2 -18.71 -7.24 -23.32
C GLU A 2 -17.30 -6.86 -23.78
N GLU A 3 -17.01 -5.56 -23.76
CA GLU A 3 -15.72 -5.00 -24.14
C GLU A 3 -14.61 -5.58 -23.26
N ASN A 4 -13.62 -6.23 -23.89
CA ASN A 4 -12.40 -6.70 -23.26
C ASN A 4 -11.59 -5.51 -22.73
N GLN A 5 -11.90 -5.09 -21.51
CA GLN A 5 -11.12 -4.10 -20.76
C GLN A 5 -9.94 -4.73 -20.02
N TYR A 6 -9.27 -5.72 -20.62
CA TYR A 6 -7.98 -6.24 -20.14
C TYR A 6 -6.84 -5.39 -20.69
N LEU A 7 -6.88 -4.09 -20.41
CA LEU A 7 -5.72 -3.22 -20.52
C LEU A 7 -4.64 -3.78 -19.58
N CYS A 8 -3.41 -3.94 -20.06
CA CYS A 8 -2.26 -4.39 -19.27
C CYS A 8 -2.13 -3.54 -17.99
N ASN A 9 -2.65 -4.04 -16.88
CA ASN A 9 -2.55 -3.37 -15.59
C ASN A 9 -1.28 -3.84 -14.89
N PHE A 10 -0.20 -3.08 -15.04
CA PHE A 10 1.11 -3.36 -14.43
C PHE A 10 1.06 -3.66 -12.93
N SER A 11 0.09 -3.12 -12.20
CA SER A 11 -0.09 -3.40 -10.76
C SER A 11 -0.57 -4.82 -10.46
N HIS A 12 -1.11 -5.51 -11.46
CA HIS A 12 -1.55 -6.91 -11.40
C HIS A 12 -0.63 -7.84 -12.21
N THR A 13 0.17 -7.28 -13.13
CA THR A 13 1.10 -8.04 -13.98
C THR A 13 2.43 -8.36 -13.28
N PHE A 14 2.98 -7.44 -12.48
CA PHE A 14 4.24 -7.62 -11.78
C PHE A 14 4.02 -7.95 -10.30
N LEU A 15 3.44 -9.12 -10.04
CA LEU A 15 3.39 -9.75 -8.71
C LEU A 15 4.31 -10.97 -8.67
N LEU A 16 4.75 -11.37 -7.48
CA LEU A 16 5.71 -12.46 -7.34
C LEU A 16 5.16 -13.78 -7.90
N GLU A 17 3.86 -14.01 -7.71
CA GLU A 17 3.18 -15.20 -8.21
C GLU A 17 3.22 -15.33 -9.74
N ASN A 18 3.27 -14.22 -10.49
CA ASN A 18 3.32 -14.23 -11.95
C ASN A 18 4.63 -14.80 -12.51
N PHE A 19 5.69 -14.83 -11.71
CA PHE A 19 6.98 -15.42 -12.08
C PHE A 19 7.15 -16.86 -11.57
N SER A 20 6.22 -17.33 -10.72
CA SER A 20 6.32 -18.65 -10.08
C SER A 20 5.63 -19.78 -10.87
N GLU A 21 4.74 -19.43 -11.81
CA GLU A 21 3.87 -20.36 -12.52
C GLU A 21 3.80 -19.99 -14.00
N ILE A 22 4.08 -20.93 -14.90
CA ILE A 22 4.13 -20.68 -16.36
C ILE A 22 2.83 -20.07 -16.91
N LYS A 23 1.67 -20.50 -16.37
CA LYS A 23 0.37 -19.97 -16.78
C LYS A 23 0.26 -18.48 -16.50
N LYS A 24 0.72 -18.01 -15.33
CA LYS A 24 0.70 -16.60 -14.96
C LYS A 24 1.81 -15.81 -15.64
N PHE A 25 2.94 -16.44 -15.92
CA PHE A 25 4.00 -15.82 -16.71
C PHE A 25 3.55 -15.52 -18.15
N LYS A 26 2.73 -16.40 -18.74
CA LYS A 26 2.09 -16.14 -20.03
C LYS A 26 1.20 -14.89 -20.02
N GLU A 27 0.61 -14.51 -18.88
CA GLU A 27 -0.15 -13.26 -18.76
C GLU A 27 0.79 -12.04 -18.89
N ILE A 28 2.01 -12.11 -18.36
CA ILE A 28 3.06 -11.10 -18.58
C ILE A 28 3.46 -11.05 -20.06
N GLN A 29 3.63 -12.21 -20.70
CA GLN A 29 3.97 -12.28 -22.12
C GLN A 29 2.86 -11.67 -22.99
N ASN A 30 1.60 -11.98 -22.71
CA ASN A 30 0.46 -11.39 -23.41
C ASN A 30 0.39 -9.87 -23.24
N CYS A 31 0.67 -9.36 -22.03
CA CYS A 31 0.79 -7.94 -21.78
C CYS A 31 1.89 -7.28 -22.63
N PHE A 32 3.05 -7.92 -22.71
CA PHE A 32 4.15 -7.46 -23.56
C PHE A 32 3.76 -7.42 -25.04
N TYR A 33 3.17 -8.50 -25.57
CA TYR A 33 2.75 -8.57 -26.96
C TYR A 33 1.72 -7.49 -27.31
N TYR A 34 0.79 -7.20 -26.40
CA TYR A 34 -0.15 -6.11 -26.57
C TYR A 34 0.54 -4.74 -26.64
N ILE A 35 1.50 -4.48 -25.76
CA ILE A 35 2.24 -3.21 -25.74
C ILE A 35 3.16 -3.05 -26.96
N ASP A 36 3.84 -4.12 -27.39
CA ASP A 36 4.63 -4.10 -28.63
C ASP A 36 3.72 -3.83 -29.84
N PHE A 37 2.56 -4.48 -29.88
CA PHE A 37 1.55 -4.29 -30.92
C PHE A 37 1.04 -2.84 -30.97
N GLU A 38 0.60 -2.26 -29.85
CA GLU A 38 0.11 -0.87 -29.81
C GLU A 38 1.19 0.12 -30.29
N LYS A 39 2.43 -0.03 -29.82
CA LYS A 39 3.53 0.84 -30.24
C LYS A 39 3.84 0.72 -31.74
N LYS A 40 3.69 -0.46 -32.33
CA LYS A 40 3.82 -0.66 -33.77
C LYS A 40 2.62 -0.06 -34.53
N PHE A 41 1.40 -0.17 -33.99
CA PHE A 41 0.21 0.44 -34.59
C PHE A 41 0.22 1.97 -34.53
N ASP A 42 0.73 2.57 -33.46
CA ASP A 42 0.88 4.03 -33.40
C ASP A 42 1.94 4.54 -34.38
N LYS A 43 2.98 3.75 -34.67
CA LYS A 43 3.91 4.01 -35.77
C LYS A 43 3.27 3.80 -37.16
N ALA A 44 2.38 2.81 -37.29
CA ALA A 44 1.71 2.49 -38.54
C ALA A 44 0.53 3.42 -38.86
N LYS A 45 -0.10 4.06 -37.86
CA LYS A 45 -1.15 5.07 -38.05
C LYS A 45 -0.68 6.34 -38.78
N GLU A 46 0.62 6.53 -38.97
CA GLU A 46 1.14 7.52 -39.93
C GLU A 46 0.96 7.08 -41.40
N ILE A 47 0.53 5.84 -41.67
CA ILE A 47 0.31 5.25 -42.99
C ILE A 47 -0.99 4.41 -42.98
N GLU A 48 -2.12 5.10 -43.21
CA GLU A 48 -3.51 4.64 -43.48
C GLU A 48 -4.19 3.54 -42.60
N PRO A 49 -5.50 3.66 -42.31
CA PRO A 49 -6.14 2.96 -41.20
C PRO A 49 -7.21 1.98 -41.68
N ASP A 50 -6.88 0.70 -41.87
CA ASP A 50 -7.92 -0.34 -41.98
C ASP A 50 -7.31 -1.73 -41.73
N ILE A 51 -6.98 -2.05 -40.48
CA ILE A 51 -6.68 -3.43 -40.08
C ILE A 51 -7.49 -3.79 -38.83
N ASN A 52 -8.35 -4.80 -38.98
CA ASN A 52 -9.18 -5.36 -37.92
C ASN A 52 -8.35 -6.33 -37.04
N ILE A 53 -8.11 -5.91 -35.80
CA ILE A 53 -7.20 -6.50 -34.80
C ILE A 53 -7.65 -7.91 -34.37
N GLU A 54 -8.94 -8.23 -34.44
CA GLU A 54 -9.49 -9.50 -33.93
C GLU A 54 -9.10 -10.73 -34.76
N SER A 55 -8.67 -10.55 -36.01
CA SER A 55 -8.32 -11.67 -36.90
C SER A 55 -6.87 -12.16 -36.78
N PHE A 56 -6.03 -11.48 -35.99
CA PHE A 56 -4.58 -11.68 -35.97
C PHE A 56 -4.06 -12.57 -34.82
N PHE A 57 -4.77 -12.66 -33.70
CA PHE A 57 -4.33 -13.43 -32.52
C PHE A 57 -4.34 -14.97 -32.72
N GLY A 58 -4.84 -15.46 -33.87
CA GLY A 58 -4.94 -16.88 -34.19
C GLY A 58 -3.97 -17.40 -35.25
N ARG A 59 -3.02 -16.59 -35.74
CA ARG A 59 -2.01 -17.04 -36.71
C ARG A 59 -0.64 -17.05 -36.05
N GLU A 60 0.06 -18.18 -36.15
CA GLU A 60 1.52 -18.29 -35.99
C GLU A 60 2.20 -17.44 -37.07
N ASN A 61 2.04 -16.13 -37.00
CA ASN A 61 2.88 -15.22 -37.74
C ASN A 61 4.12 -15.02 -36.89
N GLU A 62 5.28 -15.35 -37.45
CA GLU A 62 6.59 -14.91 -36.99
C GLU A 62 6.59 -13.38 -36.92
N PHE A 63 6.04 -12.83 -35.84
CA PHE A 63 6.23 -11.44 -35.48
C PHE A 63 7.69 -11.30 -35.07
N GLU A 64 8.53 -10.81 -35.98
CA GLU A 64 9.83 -10.25 -35.59
C GLU A 64 9.55 -9.08 -34.63
N SER A 65 9.68 -9.35 -33.34
CA SER A 65 9.60 -8.31 -32.32
C SER A 65 10.88 -7.49 -32.40
N ASN A 66 10.73 -6.17 -32.46
CA ASN A 66 11.86 -5.25 -32.31
C ASN A 66 12.24 -5.06 -30.83
N PHE A 67 11.50 -5.69 -29.92
CA PHE A 67 11.66 -5.59 -28.49
C PHE A 67 11.95 -6.96 -27.91
N ASP A 68 12.86 -7.01 -26.96
CA ASP A 68 13.14 -8.21 -26.20
C ASP A 68 12.28 -8.21 -24.94
N LEU A 69 11.47 -9.26 -24.75
CA LEU A 69 10.61 -9.41 -23.58
C LEU A 69 11.39 -9.27 -22.26
N ILE A 70 12.61 -9.80 -22.20
CA ILE A 70 13.42 -9.77 -20.99
C ILE A 70 13.99 -8.36 -20.79
N ASP A 71 14.67 -7.83 -21.80
CA ASP A 71 15.47 -6.61 -21.67
C ASP A 71 14.64 -5.33 -21.73
N ASP A 72 13.60 -5.28 -22.57
CA ASP A 72 12.80 -4.08 -22.78
C ASP A 72 11.53 -4.04 -21.94
N PHE A 73 11.08 -5.18 -21.41
CA PHE A 73 9.81 -5.25 -20.65
C PHE A 73 9.99 -5.74 -19.22
N ILE A 74 10.60 -6.92 -19.00
CA ILE A 74 10.70 -7.47 -17.65
C ILE A 74 11.73 -6.69 -16.82
N LYS A 75 12.97 -6.53 -17.30
CA LYS A 75 14.04 -5.87 -16.54
C LYS A 75 13.69 -4.45 -16.10
N PRO A 76 13.12 -3.57 -16.96
CA PRO A 76 12.79 -2.20 -16.55
C PRO A 76 11.69 -2.13 -15.49
N ASN A 77 10.84 -3.15 -15.41
CA ASN A 77 9.67 -3.18 -14.54
C ASN A 77 9.79 -4.14 -13.35
N ILE A 78 10.92 -4.85 -13.21
CA ILE A 78 11.10 -5.87 -12.17
C ILE A 78 11.00 -5.28 -10.75
N ASN A 79 11.36 -4.01 -10.57
CA ASN A 79 11.22 -3.28 -9.32
C ASN A 79 9.76 -3.14 -8.85
N LEU A 80 8.80 -3.15 -9.79
CA LEU A 80 7.37 -3.05 -9.49
C LEU A 80 6.89 -4.23 -8.64
N ILE A 81 7.55 -5.39 -8.70
CA ILE A 81 7.26 -6.53 -7.80
C ILE A 81 7.28 -6.07 -6.34
N SER A 82 8.35 -5.36 -5.92
CA SER A 82 8.45 -4.94 -4.52
C SER A 82 7.44 -3.87 -4.11
N GLU A 83 7.00 -3.05 -5.07
CA GLU A 83 6.05 -1.97 -4.85
C GLU A 83 4.62 -2.51 -4.76
N ASN A 84 4.25 -3.38 -5.70
CA ASN A 84 2.94 -4.01 -5.75
C ASN A 84 2.70 -4.91 -4.54
N GLU A 85 3.69 -5.73 -4.14
CA GLU A 85 3.59 -6.59 -2.95
C GLU A 85 3.48 -5.77 -1.66
N LEU A 86 4.23 -4.66 -1.54
CA LEU A 86 4.06 -3.76 -0.39
C LEU A 86 2.68 -3.10 -0.39
N LYS A 87 2.18 -2.65 -1.54
CA LYS A 87 0.85 -2.04 -1.66
C LYS A 87 -0.24 -3.03 -1.25
N ARG A 88 -0.15 -4.29 -1.72
CA ARG A 88 -1.04 -5.38 -1.32
C ARG A 88 -1.00 -5.61 0.19
N PHE A 89 0.20 -5.69 0.78
CA PHE A 89 0.35 -5.80 2.23
C PHE A 89 -0.36 -4.67 2.99
N ILE A 90 -0.18 -3.41 2.57
CA ILE A 90 -0.80 -2.24 3.21
C ILE A 90 -2.33 -2.29 3.09
N ILE A 91 -2.86 -2.69 1.94
CA ILE A 91 -4.30 -2.86 1.72
C ILE A 91 -4.83 -3.94 2.66
N GLU A 92 -4.22 -5.12 2.69
CA GLU A 92 -4.65 -6.22 3.55
C GLU A 92 -4.55 -5.86 5.05
N VAL A 93 -3.53 -5.11 5.46
CA VAL A 93 -3.42 -4.58 6.83
C VAL A 93 -4.63 -3.72 7.19
N LYS A 94 -5.09 -2.86 6.27
CA LYS A 94 -6.26 -2.00 6.48
C LYS A 94 -7.55 -2.81 6.50
N GLU A 95 -7.77 -3.66 5.50
CA GLU A 95 -8.98 -4.49 5.37
C GLU A 95 -9.15 -5.44 6.55
N ARG A 96 -8.05 -6.02 7.04
CA ARG A 96 -8.04 -6.91 8.21
C ARG A 96 -7.98 -6.15 9.54
N SER A 97 -7.98 -4.81 9.53
CA SER A 97 -7.93 -4.00 10.75
C SER A 97 -6.73 -4.32 11.65
N LEU A 98 -5.55 -4.55 11.06
CA LEU A 98 -4.30 -4.91 11.74
C LEU A 98 -3.56 -3.65 12.17
N PHE A 99 -3.96 -3.14 13.32
CA PHE A 99 -3.65 -1.78 13.71
C PHE A 99 -2.45 -1.68 14.65
N THR A 100 -2.25 -2.68 15.51
CA THR A 100 -1.10 -2.71 16.43
C THR A 100 0.16 -3.19 15.72
N LYS A 101 1.33 -2.82 16.26
CA LYS A 101 2.63 -3.32 15.78
C LYS A 101 2.67 -4.85 15.81
N GLN A 102 2.23 -5.46 16.91
CA GLN A 102 2.21 -6.92 17.07
C GLN A 102 1.32 -7.63 16.03
N GLN A 103 0.14 -7.06 15.71
CA GLN A 103 -0.73 -7.61 14.67
C GLN A 103 -0.07 -7.56 13.28
N LYS A 104 0.58 -6.45 12.95
CA LYS A 104 1.31 -6.30 11.68
C LYS A 104 2.53 -7.21 11.62
N GLU A 105 3.25 -7.39 12.73
CA GLU A 105 4.36 -8.34 12.85
C GLU A 105 3.86 -9.78 12.63
N GLY A 106 2.78 -10.18 13.28
CA GLY A 106 2.18 -11.51 13.09
C GLY A 106 1.77 -11.77 11.63
N PHE A 107 1.11 -10.79 11.00
CA PHE A 107 0.74 -10.92 9.58
C PHE A 107 1.96 -10.91 8.64
N SER A 108 3.03 -10.17 8.99
CA SER A 108 4.27 -10.19 8.22
C SER A 108 4.95 -11.56 8.18
N LEU A 109 4.76 -12.41 9.21
CA LEU A 109 5.26 -13.79 9.21
C LEU A 109 4.57 -14.64 8.13
N PHE A 110 3.24 -14.49 7.99
CA PHE A 110 2.49 -15.16 6.93
C PHE A 110 2.95 -14.71 5.54
N VAL A 111 3.17 -13.41 5.36
CA VAL A 111 3.66 -12.85 4.10
C VAL A 111 5.08 -13.33 3.81
N ASN A 112 5.95 -13.42 4.82
CA ASN A 112 7.30 -13.97 4.65
C ASN A 112 7.28 -15.44 4.23
N ASP A 113 6.39 -16.26 4.79
CA ASP A 113 6.21 -17.66 4.36
C ASP A 113 5.74 -17.74 2.89
N TYR A 114 4.79 -16.88 2.50
CA TYR A 114 4.39 -16.74 1.09
C TYR A 114 5.57 -16.36 0.18
N LEU A 115 6.40 -15.40 0.59
CA LEU A 115 7.57 -14.98 -0.19
C LEU A 115 8.58 -16.12 -0.35
N GLU A 116 8.87 -16.88 0.71
CA GLU A 116 9.79 -18.02 0.63
C GLU A 116 9.25 -19.16 -0.23
N LYS A 117 7.95 -19.48 -0.13
CA LYS A 117 7.32 -20.48 -0.99
C LYS A 117 7.45 -20.13 -2.47
N ASN A 118 7.21 -18.87 -2.82
CA ASN A 118 7.37 -18.42 -4.20
C ASN A 118 8.84 -18.38 -4.62
N ARG A 119 9.75 -17.99 -3.73
CA ARG A 119 11.20 -18.03 -3.98
C ARG A 119 11.67 -19.42 -4.38
N GLU A 120 11.24 -20.46 -3.66
CA GLU A 120 11.56 -21.85 -3.97
C GLU A 120 10.90 -22.33 -5.28
N LYS A 121 9.65 -21.94 -5.56
CA LYS A 121 9.04 -22.21 -6.87
C LYS A 121 9.85 -21.60 -8.02
N ILE A 122 10.20 -20.32 -7.92
CA ILE A 122 10.95 -19.56 -8.93
C ILE A 122 12.35 -20.14 -9.15
N LYS A 123 12.94 -20.76 -8.13
CA LYS A 123 14.22 -21.47 -8.28
C LYS A 123 14.13 -22.59 -9.32
N LEU A 124 13.01 -23.31 -9.31
CA LEU A 124 12.81 -24.55 -10.06
C LEU A 124 12.24 -24.34 -11.47
N VAL A 125 11.74 -23.14 -11.80
CA VAL A 125 11.18 -22.89 -13.13
C VAL A 125 12.27 -22.82 -14.21
N ASP A 126 11.96 -23.30 -15.40
CA ASP A 126 12.84 -23.36 -16.57
C ASP A 126 12.63 -22.17 -17.53
N PHE A 127 11.43 -21.58 -17.54
CA PHE A 127 11.08 -20.45 -18.40
C PHE A 127 11.70 -19.10 -18.00
N LEU A 128 12.40 -19.03 -16.86
CA LEU A 128 13.14 -17.84 -16.43
C LEU A 128 14.64 -18.11 -16.48
N ASN A 129 15.39 -17.16 -17.05
CA ASN A 129 16.83 -17.18 -16.97
C ASN A 129 17.33 -16.81 -15.56
N ASP A 130 18.57 -17.19 -15.24
CA ASP A 130 19.14 -17.01 -13.90
C ASP A 130 19.32 -15.53 -13.50
N ASN A 131 19.51 -14.64 -14.47
CA ASN A 131 19.61 -13.20 -14.21
C ASN A 131 18.28 -12.63 -13.70
N ILE A 132 17.17 -12.97 -14.35
CA ILE A 132 15.83 -12.58 -13.89
C ILE A 132 15.51 -13.18 -12.53
N LYS A 133 15.85 -14.46 -12.30
CA LYS A 133 15.69 -15.09 -10.97
C LYS A 133 16.44 -14.31 -9.88
N LYS A 134 17.69 -13.91 -10.17
CA LYS A 134 18.52 -13.12 -9.25
C LYS A 134 17.89 -11.75 -8.95
N ASP A 135 17.37 -11.08 -9.97
CA ASP A 135 16.71 -9.79 -9.81
C ASP A 135 15.42 -9.92 -8.98
N ILE A 136 14.60 -10.95 -9.23
CA ILE A 136 13.43 -11.25 -8.40
C ILE A 136 13.83 -11.51 -6.94
N TYR A 137 14.90 -12.26 -6.68
CA TYR A 137 15.38 -12.49 -5.31
C TYR A 137 15.82 -11.21 -4.62
N SER A 138 16.43 -10.28 -5.37
CA SER A 138 16.73 -8.94 -4.86
C SER A 138 15.44 -8.21 -4.45
N GLN A 139 14.39 -8.29 -5.28
CA GLN A 139 13.08 -7.70 -4.95
C GLN A 139 12.45 -8.32 -3.70
N ILE A 140 12.55 -9.64 -3.50
CA ILE A 140 12.09 -10.30 -2.26
C ILE A 140 12.82 -9.72 -1.03
N GLY A 141 14.14 -9.50 -1.12
CA GLY A 141 14.92 -8.85 -0.07
C GLY A 141 14.44 -7.42 0.22
N ILE A 142 14.15 -6.66 -0.84
CA ILE A 142 13.59 -5.30 -0.74
C ILE A 142 12.22 -5.31 -0.07
N ILE A 143 11.33 -6.25 -0.42
CA ILE A 143 10.01 -6.40 0.20
C ILE A 143 10.17 -6.58 1.70
N LYS A 144 10.98 -7.54 2.15
CA LYS A 144 11.21 -7.79 3.58
C LYS A 144 11.71 -6.55 4.34
N SER A 145 12.63 -5.81 3.74
CA SER A 145 13.13 -4.55 4.30
C SER A 145 12.03 -3.48 4.39
N LYS A 146 11.24 -3.31 3.33
CA LYS A 146 10.10 -2.38 3.28
C LYS A 146 9.03 -2.74 4.31
N LEU A 147 8.69 -4.02 4.48
CA LEU A 147 7.75 -4.51 5.50
C LEU A 147 8.22 -4.14 6.90
N LYS A 148 9.49 -4.42 7.24
CA LYS A 148 10.06 -4.07 8.55
C LYS A 148 9.97 -2.58 8.83
N LYS A 149 10.29 -1.74 7.84
CA LYS A 149 10.20 -0.27 7.97
C LYS A 149 8.76 0.19 8.19
N TYR A 150 7.81 -0.31 7.40
CA TYR A 150 6.40 0.05 7.52
C TYR A 150 5.80 -0.38 8.86
N ILE A 151 6.16 -1.57 9.36
CA ILE A 151 5.69 -2.06 10.67
C ILE A 151 6.20 -1.15 11.80
N ALA A 152 7.45 -0.69 11.72
CA ALA A 152 8.04 0.21 12.71
C ALA A 152 7.46 1.63 12.63
N ASN A 153 7.27 2.16 11.42
CA ASN A 153 6.66 3.45 11.17
C ASN A 153 5.74 3.39 9.93
N PRO A 154 4.42 3.21 10.12
CA PRO A 154 3.45 3.16 9.03
C PRO A 154 3.30 4.51 8.29
N TYR A 155 3.76 5.61 8.89
CA TYR A 155 3.68 6.96 8.37
C TYR A 155 5.09 7.57 8.23
N PRO A 156 5.94 7.05 7.33
CA PRO A 156 7.35 7.43 7.23
C PRO A 156 7.58 8.92 6.91
N ASN A 157 6.58 9.60 6.35
CA ASN A 157 6.63 11.03 6.08
C ASN A 157 6.53 11.88 7.36
N LEU A 158 6.04 11.30 8.46
CA LEU A 158 6.03 11.94 9.77
C LEU A 158 7.43 11.78 10.40
N ARG A 159 8.30 12.79 10.23
CA ARG A 159 9.69 12.75 10.75
C ARG A 159 9.78 12.60 12.27
N ARG A 160 8.78 13.12 12.98
CA ARG A 160 8.60 13.01 14.43
C ARG A 160 7.12 13.07 14.76
N LYS A 161 6.71 12.47 15.88
CA LYS A 161 5.39 12.72 16.45
C LYS A 161 5.24 14.20 16.81
N LEU A 162 4.04 14.73 16.64
CA LEU A 162 3.68 16.07 17.04
C LEU A 162 3.43 16.09 18.55
N GLU A 163 4.03 17.07 19.23
CA GLU A 163 4.01 17.20 20.68
C GLU A 163 2.93 18.20 21.08
N PHE A 164 1.92 17.75 21.82
CA PHE A 164 0.85 18.59 22.33
C PHE A 164 1.14 19.00 23.78
N ASN A 165 0.94 20.29 24.08
CA ASN A 165 0.97 20.83 25.45
C ASN A 165 -0.31 20.51 26.24
N TRP A 166 -1.04 19.48 25.84
CA TRP A 166 -2.27 19.02 26.46
C TRP A 166 -2.06 17.65 27.09
N ASN A 167 -2.93 17.28 28.03
CA ASN A 167 -2.94 15.91 28.54
C ASN A 167 -3.52 14.95 27.48
N LYS A 168 -3.26 13.65 27.67
CA LYS A 168 -3.71 12.58 26.78
C LYS A 168 -5.22 12.63 26.51
N THR A 169 -6.02 12.75 27.58
CA THR A 169 -7.49 12.71 27.51
C THR A 169 -8.05 13.85 26.67
N ASP A 170 -7.47 15.05 26.72
CA ASP A 170 -7.94 16.21 25.95
C ASP A 170 -7.68 16.02 24.45
N ILE A 171 -6.53 15.46 24.08
CA ILE A 171 -6.20 15.13 22.69
C ILE A 171 -7.19 14.09 22.16
N GLU A 172 -7.40 13.00 22.89
CA GLU A 172 -8.35 11.95 22.51
C GLU A 172 -9.79 12.46 22.42
N ALA A 173 -10.19 13.31 23.36
CA ALA A 173 -11.51 13.94 23.37
C ALA A 173 -11.70 14.87 22.17
N LEU A 174 -10.69 15.65 21.77
CA LEU A 174 -10.74 16.48 20.56
C LEU A 174 -11.06 15.64 19.33
N PHE A 175 -10.30 14.56 19.10
CA PHE A 175 -10.52 13.69 17.94
C PHE A 175 -11.87 12.96 17.99
N TYR A 176 -12.30 12.53 19.18
CA TYR A 176 -13.64 12.00 19.38
C TYR A 176 -14.73 13.03 19.00
N LEU A 177 -14.59 14.29 19.41
CA LEU A 177 -15.54 15.35 19.06
C LEU A 177 -15.57 15.63 17.55
N LEU A 178 -14.41 15.64 16.89
CA LEU A 178 -14.33 15.81 15.42
C LEU A 178 -15.07 14.68 14.70
N LYS A 179 -14.92 13.43 15.17
CA LYS A 179 -15.68 12.27 14.68
C LYS A 179 -17.18 12.42 14.95
N LYS A 180 -17.56 12.65 16.20
CA LYS A 180 -18.97 12.71 16.65
C LYS A 180 -19.76 13.76 15.90
N ASN A 181 -19.14 14.91 15.63
CA ASN A 181 -19.76 16.03 14.92
C ASN A 181 -19.61 15.93 13.38
N LYS A 182 -19.17 14.79 12.84
CA LYS A 182 -19.01 14.54 11.39
C LYS A 182 -18.11 15.56 10.67
N ILE A 183 -17.14 16.14 11.38
CA ILE A 183 -16.10 16.98 10.76
C ILE A 183 -15.13 16.10 9.95
N LEU A 184 -14.94 14.85 10.41
CA LEU A 184 -14.20 13.83 9.69
C LEU A 184 -15.16 12.97 8.84
N ASN A 185 -14.76 12.63 7.62
CA ASN A 185 -15.55 11.81 6.71
C ASN A 185 -15.53 10.33 7.12
N ASN A 186 -16.50 9.93 7.94
CA ASN A 186 -16.76 8.54 8.37
C ASN A 186 -15.56 7.71 8.88
N PRO A 187 -14.66 8.26 9.74
CA PRO A 187 -13.59 7.43 10.32
C PRO A 187 -14.13 6.48 11.39
N THR A 188 -13.54 5.29 11.49
CA THR A 188 -13.79 4.39 12.62
C THR A 188 -13.02 4.84 13.87
N SER A 189 -13.43 4.40 15.07
CA SER A 189 -12.65 4.68 16.30
C SER A 189 -11.25 4.08 16.24
N ALA A 190 -11.08 3.00 15.48
CA ALA A 190 -9.78 2.38 15.27
C ALA A 190 -8.88 3.25 14.38
N ASP A 191 -9.41 3.81 13.28
CA ASP A 191 -8.67 4.72 12.41
C ASP A 191 -8.12 5.91 13.20
N ILE A 192 -8.98 6.53 14.02
CA ILE A 192 -8.60 7.67 14.85
C ILE A 192 -7.57 7.27 15.90
N GLY A 193 -7.83 6.18 16.64
CA GLY A 193 -6.90 5.70 17.67
C GLY A 193 -5.51 5.43 17.11
N ASN A 194 -5.41 4.87 15.90
CA ASN A 194 -4.13 4.64 15.24
C ASN A 194 -3.42 5.93 14.85
N ILE A 195 -4.15 6.90 14.30
CA ILE A 195 -3.57 8.20 13.97
C ILE A 195 -3.00 8.82 15.24
N ILE A 196 -3.74 8.77 16.35
CA ILE A 196 -3.28 9.34 17.61
C ILE A 196 -2.03 8.63 18.13
N ASP A 197 -2.10 7.31 18.31
CA ASP A 197 -1.00 6.51 18.85
C ASP A 197 0.28 6.65 18.00
N SER A 198 0.15 6.77 16.68
CA SER A 198 1.29 6.86 15.76
C SER A 198 1.83 8.28 15.55
N SER A 199 1.01 9.31 15.76
CA SER A 199 1.34 10.68 15.32
C SER A 199 1.52 11.68 16.45
N PHE A 200 1.01 11.42 17.66
CA PHE A 200 0.98 12.41 18.73
C PHE A 200 1.67 11.94 20.02
N LYS A 201 2.21 12.92 20.73
CA LYS A 201 2.67 12.83 22.13
C LYS A 201 1.94 13.85 22.97
N TYR A 202 1.83 13.58 24.26
CA TYR A 202 1.15 14.45 25.21
C TYR A 202 2.09 14.89 26.34
N LEU A 203 1.84 16.06 26.92
CA LEU A 203 2.63 16.59 28.01
C LEU A 203 2.20 15.95 29.33
N LYS A 204 3.16 15.34 30.04
CA LYS A 204 2.98 14.80 31.38
C LYS A 204 4.21 15.10 32.21
N ASP A 205 4.02 15.74 33.37
CA ASP A 205 5.10 16.03 34.32
C ASP A 205 6.33 16.73 33.70
N ARG A 206 6.09 17.61 32.71
CA ARG A 206 7.08 18.37 31.92
C ARG A 206 7.84 17.58 30.84
N GLU A 207 7.48 16.34 30.61
CA GLU A 207 8.03 15.51 29.53
C GLU A 207 6.93 15.09 28.54
N TYR A 208 7.33 14.78 27.30
CA TYR A 208 6.41 14.29 26.29
C TYR A 208 6.39 12.77 26.24
N GLU A 209 5.25 12.19 26.60
CA GLU A 209 5.03 10.75 26.58
C GLU A 209 4.26 10.32 25.31
N ASP A 210 4.51 9.09 24.87
CA ASP A 210 3.75 8.48 23.79
C ASP A 210 2.30 8.22 24.22
N ILE A 211 1.37 8.52 23.32
CA ILE A 211 -0.02 8.09 23.48
C ILE A 211 -0.13 6.62 23.05
N ILE A 212 -0.77 5.82 23.90
CA ILE A 212 -1.04 4.39 23.65
C ILE A 212 -2.50 4.07 23.98
N ASN A 213 -3.06 3.11 23.25
CA ASN A 213 -4.40 2.56 23.45
C ASN A 213 -5.56 3.55 23.19
N SER A 214 -5.35 4.61 22.40
CA SER A 214 -6.40 5.60 22.14
C SER A 214 -7.66 5.03 21.52
N ARG A 215 -7.56 3.91 20.77
CA ARG A 215 -8.74 3.21 20.25
C ARG A 215 -9.74 2.87 21.36
N LYS A 216 -9.24 2.34 22.49
CA LYS A 216 -10.10 1.94 23.61
C LYS A 216 -10.71 3.18 24.26
N ASP A 217 -9.89 4.19 24.51
CA ASP A 217 -10.31 5.40 25.20
C ASP A 217 -11.37 6.18 24.39
N ILE A 218 -11.23 6.23 23.05
CA ILE A 218 -12.24 6.81 22.15
C ILE A 218 -13.55 6.01 22.21
N THR A 219 -13.49 4.68 22.22
CA THR A 219 -14.69 3.85 22.38
C THR A 219 -15.32 4.02 23.77
N ASP A 220 -14.52 4.23 24.81
CA ASP A 220 -15.04 4.52 26.15
C ASP A 220 -15.75 5.88 26.20
N PHE A 221 -15.32 6.88 25.42
CA PHE A 221 -16.03 8.15 25.25
C PHE A 221 -17.36 8.03 24.50
N GLU A 222 -17.52 7.05 23.61
CA GLU A 222 -18.84 6.73 23.03
C GLU A 222 -19.83 6.30 24.13
N ASN A 223 -19.33 5.78 25.24
CA ASN A 223 -20.08 5.39 26.44
C ASN A 223 -20.04 6.45 27.57
N GLU A 224 -19.67 7.70 27.25
CA GLU A 224 -19.67 8.89 28.11
C GLU A 224 -18.77 8.86 29.38
N LYS A 225 -17.86 7.90 29.52
CA LYS A 225 -16.93 7.86 30.67
C LYS A 225 -15.81 8.89 30.52
N GLY A 226 -15.66 9.80 31.49
CA GLY A 226 -14.48 10.69 31.60
C GLY A 226 -14.44 11.88 30.61
N LEU A 227 -15.40 11.98 29.68
CA LEU A 227 -15.42 12.97 28.60
C LEU A 227 -15.74 14.40 29.07
N THR A 228 -16.59 14.56 30.09
CA THR A 228 -17.13 15.89 30.48
C THR A 228 -16.05 16.90 30.87
N LYS A 229 -15.04 16.46 31.65
CA LYS A 229 -13.94 17.35 32.07
C LYS A 229 -13.04 17.74 30.91
N ALA A 230 -12.79 16.83 29.98
CA ALA A 230 -11.99 17.11 28.80
C ALA A 230 -12.70 18.11 27.88
N ILE A 231 -14.02 17.98 27.68
CA ILE A 231 -14.82 18.95 26.92
C ILE A 231 -14.72 20.35 27.53
N LEU A 232 -14.79 20.48 28.86
CA LEU A 232 -14.70 21.79 29.52
C LEU A 232 -13.34 22.45 29.26
N ARG A 233 -12.23 21.71 29.45
CA ARG A 233 -10.88 22.22 29.18
C ARG A 233 -10.67 22.58 27.71
N LEU A 234 -11.17 21.76 26.79
CA LEU A 234 -11.10 22.06 25.36
C LEU A 234 -11.88 23.34 25.03
N LYS A 235 -13.10 23.51 25.59
CA LYS A 235 -13.86 24.74 25.43
C LYS A 235 -13.07 25.94 25.93
N GLU A 236 -12.55 25.88 27.15
CA GLU A 236 -11.71 26.96 27.73
C GLU A 236 -10.54 27.30 26.81
N ALA A 237 -9.81 26.30 26.32
CA ALA A 237 -8.69 26.48 25.41
C ALA A 237 -9.10 27.17 24.09
N PHE A 238 -10.21 26.75 23.47
CA PHE A 238 -10.69 27.33 22.21
C PHE A 238 -11.45 28.64 22.39
N THR A 239 -11.90 29.00 23.59
CA THR A 239 -12.54 30.30 23.84
C THR A 239 -11.57 31.37 24.33
N ASN A 240 -10.35 30.98 24.72
CA ASN A 240 -9.32 31.92 25.11
C ASN A 240 -8.89 32.75 23.89
N GLU A 241 -8.93 34.07 23.97
CA GLU A 241 -8.50 34.96 22.88
C GLU A 241 -7.05 34.71 22.47
N ASP A 242 -6.18 34.37 23.43
CA ASP A 242 -4.78 34.03 23.16
C ASP A 242 -4.62 32.84 22.20
N PHE A 243 -5.63 31.96 22.10
CA PHE A 243 -5.62 30.85 21.16
C PHE A 243 -5.63 31.32 19.70
N TYR A 244 -6.32 32.43 19.42
CA TYR A 244 -6.46 33.00 18.08
C TYR A 244 -5.52 34.18 17.82
N ASN A 245 -4.81 34.65 18.84
CA ASN A 245 -3.83 35.71 18.72
C ASN A 245 -2.48 35.11 18.28
N HIS A 246 -2.02 35.51 17.10
CA HIS A 246 -0.73 35.14 16.52
C HIS A 246 0.06 36.40 16.15
#